data_AF-A0A8S0FMB1-F1
#
_entry.id   AF-A0A8S0FMB1-F1
#
_cell.length_a   1.000
_cell.length_b   1.000
_cell.length_c   1.000
_cell.angle_alpha   90.00
_cell.angle_beta   90.00
_cell.angle_gamma   90.00
#
_symmetry.space_group_name_H-M   'P 1'
#
loop_
_entity.id
_entity.type
_entity.pdbx_description
1 polymer ?
#
loop_
_entity_poly.entity_id
_entity_poly.type
_entity_poly.pdbx_seq_one_letter_code
_entity_poly.pdbx_strand_id
1 'polypeptide(L)'
;MTIQNYKRNVLRTPANNKIRLDDERGKEHIKVSTEYGGKSQLNLGHLVDAGKQQRGEGFELRTDLWGTVRAKKGIFISSDAQDNLIGAG
;
A
#
# COMPACT_ATOMS: atom_id res chain seq x y z
N MET A 1 -22.76 -11.70 11.64
CA MET A 1 -21.62 -12.06 12.51
C MET A 1 -20.47 -11.12 12.19
N THR A 2 -20.23 -10.10 13.00
CA THR A 2 -19.14 -9.14 12.77
C THR A 2 -17.89 -9.74 13.37
N ILE A 3 -17.00 -10.29 12.53
CA ILE A 3 -15.69 -10.72 13.00
C ILE A 3 -14.95 -9.45 13.44
N GLN A 4 -14.78 -9.26 14.75
CA GLN A 4 -13.86 -8.25 15.27
C GLN A 4 -12.45 -8.63 14.82
N ASN A 5 -11.98 -8.01 13.74
CA ASN A 5 -10.58 -8.11 13.36
C ASN A 5 -9.82 -6.98 14.06
N TYR A 6 -9.30 -7.27 15.25
CA TYR A 6 -8.56 -6.32 16.09
C TYR A 6 -7.22 -5.89 15.49
N LYS A 7 -6.77 -6.54 14.41
CA LYS A 7 -5.54 -6.20 13.72
C LYS A 7 -5.77 -5.31 12.50
N ARG A 8 -7.02 -5.11 12.08
CA ARG A 8 -7.32 -4.44 10.81
C ARG A 8 -8.08 -3.15 11.02
N ASN A 9 -7.35 -2.05 10.89
CA ASN A 9 -7.85 -0.69 11.01
C ASN A 9 -8.23 -0.17 9.63
N VAL A 10 -9.49 0.24 9.42
CA VAL A 10 -9.99 0.69 8.11
C VAL A 10 -10.79 1.98 8.22
N LEU A 11 -10.32 3.02 7.54
CA LEU A 11 -11.12 4.18 7.17
C LEU A 11 -11.68 3.96 5.76
N ARG A 12 -13.01 3.98 5.60
CA ARG A 12 -13.67 3.77 4.31
C ARG A 12 -14.80 4.77 4.08
N THR A 13 -14.85 5.35 2.89
CA THR A 13 -15.96 6.22 2.45
C THR A 13 -17.05 5.42 1.70
N PRO A 14 -18.26 5.98 1.49
CA PRO A 14 -19.30 5.34 0.67
C PRO A 14 -18.86 5.02 -0.76
N ALA A 15 -18.00 5.86 -1.36
CA ALA A 15 -17.40 5.62 -2.67
C ALA A 15 -16.25 4.56 -2.64
N ASN A 16 -16.09 3.86 -1.52
CA ASN A 16 -15.07 2.84 -1.29
C ASN A 16 -13.61 3.34 -1.39
N ASN A 17 -13.38 4.66 -1.22
CA ASN A 17 -12.05 5.16 -0.90
C ASN A 17 -11.62 4.56 0.44
N LYS A 18 -10.39 4.10 0.54
CA LYS A 18 -9.93 3.27 1.66
C LYS A 18 -8.53 3.65 2.09
N ILE A 19 -8.35 3.79 3.39
CA ILE A 19 -7.07 3.64 4.08
C ILE A 19 -7.21 2.42 4.99
N ARG A 20 -6.33 1.43 4.82
CA ARG A 20 -6.30 0.22 5.63
C ARG A 20 -4.90 0.01 6.18
N LEU A 21 -4.82 -0.27 7.47
CA LEU A 21 -3.64 -0.75 8.16
C LEU A 21 -3.97 -2.15 8.69
N ASP A 22 -3.10 -3.11 8.42
CA ASP A 22 -3.22 -4.49 8.90
C ASP A 22 -1.98 -4.79 9.75
N ASP A 23 -2.22 -5.12 11.02
CA ASP A 23 -1.23 -5.30 12.09
C ASP A 23 -1.03 -6.80 12.41
N GLU A 24 -1.37 -7.70 11.48
CA GLU A 24 -0.96 -9.09 11.59
C GLU A 24 0.56 -9.20 11.57
N ARG A 25 1.15 -9.58 12.72
CA ARG A 25 2.61 -9.73 12.88
C ARG A 25 3.21 -10.62 11.79
N GLY A 26 4.25 -10.10 11.12
CA GLY A 26 4.93 -10.75 10.00
C GLY A 26 4.20 -10.64 8.66
N LYS A 27 3.04 -9.98 8.63
CA LYS A 27 2.21 -9.74 7.43
C LYS A 27 1.64 -8.32 7.42
N GLU A 28 2.33 -7.40 8.09
CA GLU A 28 1.90 -6.03 8.21
C GLU A 28 1.82 -5.39 6.83
N HIS A 29 0.73 -4.66 6.58
CA HIS A 29 0.59 -3.92 5.33
C HIS A 29 -0.31 -2.71 5.44
N ILE A 30 -0.02 -1.72 4.60
CA ILE A 30 -0.84 -0.52 4.44
C ILE A 30 -1.40 -0.50 3.03
N LYS A 31 -2.66 -0.09 2.91
CA LYS A 31 -3.32 0.14 1.62
C LYS A 31 -4.02 1.49 1.62
N VAL A 32 -3.72 2.30 0.62
CA VAL A 32 -4.50 3.49 0.24
C VAL A 32 -5.07 3.24 -1.15
N SER A 33 -6.39 3.31 -1.33
CA SER A 33 -7.00 3.00 -2.63
C SER A 33 -8.29 3.77 -2.90
N THR A 34 -8.55 4.04 -4.18
CA THR A 34 -9.83 4.47 -4.74
C THR A 34 -10.27 3.50 -5.83
N GLU A 35 -11.57 3.35 -6.07
CA GLU A 35 -12.06 2.53 -7.20
C GLU A 35 -11.83 3.22 -8.55
N TYR A 36 -11.65 4.56 -8.55
CA TYR A 36 -11.41 5.32 -9.77
C TYR A 36 -10.14 4.84 -10.50
N GLY A 37 -10.26 4.67 -11.81
CA GLY A 37 -9.15 4.21 -12.66
C GLY A 37 -8.75 2.76 -12.41
N GLY A 38 -9.72 1.85 -12.30
CA GLY A 38 -9.45 0.41 -12.19
C GLY A 38 -8.75 0.01 -10.89
N LYS A 39 -9.16 0.65 -9.79
CA LYS A 39 -8.58 0.50 -8.45
C LYS A 39 -7.16 1.07 -8.34
N SER A 40 -7.07 2.39 -8.46
CA SER A 40 -5.83 3.12 -8.19
C SER A 40 -5.43 2.98 -6.72
N GLN A 41 -4.21 2.51 -6.46
CA GLN A 41 -3.78 2.12 -5.12
C GLN A 41 -2.28 2.27 -4.87
N LEU A 42 -1.96 2.60 -3.63
CA LEU A 42 -0.65 2.40 -3.00
C LEU A 42 -0.79 1.26 -1.99
N ASN A 43 0.04 0.22 -2.12
CA ASN A 43 0.14 -0.85 -1.14
C ASN A 43 1.59 -0.95 -0.64
N LEU A 44 1.78 -1.14 0.68
CA LEU A 44 3.09 -1.25 1.34
C LEU A 44 3.12 -2.50 2.23
N GLY A 45 4.28 -3.15 2.34
CA GLY A 45 4.51 -4.32 3.20
C GLY A 45 4.08 -5.63 2.54
N HIS A 46 3.35 -6.47 3.28
CA HIS A 46 2.86 -7.77 2.83
C HIS A 46 1.65 -7.62 1.89
N LEU A 47 1.91 -7.60 0.59
CA LEU A 47 0.89 -7.30 -0.41
C LEU A 47 -0.04 -8.52 -0.59
N VAL A 48 -1.34 -8.32 -0.35
CA VAL A 48 -2.35 -9.39 -0.48
C VAL A 48 -3.32 -9.15 -1.62
N ASP A 49 -3.82 -10.24 -2.20
CA ASP A 49 -4.91 -10.24 -3.16
C ASP A 49 -6.31 -10.20 -2.48
N ALA A 50 -7.37 -10.40 -3.25
CA ALA A 50 -8.74 -10.43 -2.73
C ALA A 50 -9.02 -11.65 -1.81
N GLY A 51 -8.32 -12.77 -2.05
CA GLY A 51 -8.35 -13.99 -1.24
C GLY A 51 -7.44 -13.95 -0.01
N LYS A 52 -6.82 -12.79 0.28
CA LYS A 52 -5.83 -12.60 1.34
C LYS A 52 -4.56 -13.43 1.15
N GLN A 53 -4.32 -13.94 -0.05
CA GLN A 53 -3.07 -14.62 -0.38
C GLN A 53 -2.00 -13.60 -0.69
N GLN A 54 -0.77 -13.89 -0.26
CA GLN A 54 0.37 -13.05 -0.59
C GLN A 54 0.58 -13.04 -2.10
N ARG A 55 0.76 -11.84 -2.65
CA ARG A 55 1.02 -11.61 -4.08
C ARG A 55 2.30 -10.80 -4.33
N GLY A 56 2.99 -10.39 -3.27
CA GLY A 56 4.22 -9.61 -3.34
C GLY A 56 4.63 -9.02 -2.00
N GLU A 57 5.80 -8.39 -1.97
CA GLU A 57 6.40 -7.72 -0.83
C GLU A 57 7.00 -6.36 -1.25
N GLY A 58 7.16 -5.44 -0.31
CA GLY A 58 7.72 -4.11 -0.56
C GLY A 58 6.63 -3.07 -0.82
N PHE A 59 6.65 -2.40 -1.97
CA PHE A 59 5.64 -1.40 -2.32
C PHE A 59 5.08 -1.62 -3.72
N GLU A 60 3.83 -1.24 -3.92
CA GLU A 60 3.18 -1.20 -5.23
C GLU A 60 2.40 0.11 -5.39
N LEU A 61 2.68 0.83 -6.47
CA LEU A 61 1.80 1.85 -7.02
C LEU A 61 1.13 1.30 -8.29
N ARG A 62 -0.19 1.22 -8.30
CA ARG A 62 -0.98 0.66 -9.43
C ARG A 62 -2.12 1.61 -9.78
N THR A 63 -2.38 1.77 -11.08
CA THR A 63 -3.61 2.32 -11.65
C THR A 63 -3.82 1.70 -13.04
N ASP A 64 -5.06 1.61 -13.51
CA ASP A 64 -5.37 1.25 -14.90
C ASP A 64 -5.37 2.49 -15.82
N LEU A 65 -5.18 3.69 -15.26
CA LEU A 65 -5.05 4.96 -15.99
C LEU A 65 -3.58 5.40 -16.09
N TRP A 66 -3.35 6.63 -16.58
CA TRP A 66 -2.02 7.23 -16.63
C TRP A 66 -1.46 7.47 -15.23
N GLY A 67 -0.29 6.89 -14.96
CA GLY A 67 0.54 7.25 -13.82
C GLY A 67 1.50 8.38 -14.17
N THR A 68 1.73 9.32 -13.25
CA THR A 68 2.73 10.37 -13.41
C THR A 68 3.60 10.46 -12.16
N VAL A 69 4.92 10.34 -12.34
CA VAL A 69 5.92 10.67 -11.31
C VAL A 69 6.68 11.90 -11.78
N ARG A 70 6.66 12.97 -10.99
CA ARG A 70 7.27 14.26 -11.37
C ARG A 70 8.00 14.87 -10.19
N ALA A 71 9.28 15.17 -10.37
CA ALA A 71 10.10 15.85 -9.38
C ALA A 71 11.01 16.89 -10.05
N LYS A 72 10.94 18.15 -9.60
CA LYS A 72 11.70 19.26 -10.19
C LYS A 72 13.23 19.10 -10.04
N LYS A 73 13.67 18.47 -8.95
CA LYS A 73 15.10 18.30 -8.63
C LYS A 73 15.67 16.96 -9.10
N GLY A 74 14.90 16.18 -9.86
CA GLY A 74 15.27 14.84 -10.31
C GLY A 74 14.55 13.73 -9.54
N ILE A 75 14.57 12.54 -10.14
CA ILE A 75 14.07 11.29 -9.55
C ILE A 75 15.27 10.36 -9.49
N PHE A 76 15.57 9.82 -8.32
CA PHE A 76 16.55 8.75 -8.16
C PHE A 76 15.79 7.43 -7.94
N ILE A 77 15.99 6.48 -8.86
CA ILE A 77 15.45 5.12 -8.78
C ILE A 77 16.67 4.20 -8.72
N SER A 78 16.78 3.42 -7.67
CA SER A 78 17.87 2.48 -7.48
C SER A 78 17.33 1.15 -6.94
N SER A 79 18.02 0.07 -7.28
CA SER A 79 17.85 -1.27 -6.70
C SER A 79 19.02 -1.64 -5.77
N ASP A 80 19.87 -0.69 -5.41
CA ASP A 80 20.96 -0.88 -4.46
C ASP A 80 20.38 -1.06 -3.05
N ALA A 81 20.86 -2.09 -2.35
CA ALA A 81 20.44 -2.32 -0.98
C ALA A 81 20.94 -1.17 -0.07
N GLN A 82 20.04 -0.66 0.78
CA GLN A 82 20.36 0.30 1.83
C GLN A 82 19.83 -0.24 3.15
N ASP A 83 20.59 -1.15 3.76
CA ASP A 83 20.16 -1.94 4.92
C ASP A 83 20.01 -1.11 6.21
N ASN A 84 20.48 0.14 6.22
CA ASN A 84 20.37 1.09 7.32
C ASN A 84 19.69 2.39 6.87
N LEU A 85 18.36 2.45 6.97
CA LEU A 85 17.65 3.72 7.02
C LEU A 85 17.82 4.33 8.41
N ILE A 86 18.98 4.92 8.69
CA ILE A 86 19.11 5.88 9.78
C ILE A 86 18.42 7.16 9.29
N GLY A 87 17.15 7.31 9.62
CA GLY A 87 16.44 8.56 9.38
C GLY A 87 17.17 9.69 10.09
N ALA A 88 17.51 10.74 9.35
CA ALA A 88 17.81 12.04 9.93
C ALA A 88 16.60 12.45 10.78
N GLY A 89 16.75 12.38 12.10
CA GLY A 89 15.94 13.16 13.03
C GLY A 89 16.27 14.64 12.93
#